data_AF-A0A9W7PZL1-F1
#
_entry.id   AF-A0A9W7PZL1-F1
#
_cell.length_a   1.000
_cell.length_b   1.000
_cell.length_c   1.000
_cell.angle_alpha   90.00
_cell.angle_beta   90.00
_cell.angle_gamma   90.00
#
_symmetry.space_group_name_H-M   'P 1'
#
loop_
_entity.id
_entity.type
_entity.pdbx_description
1 polymer ?
#
loop_
_entity_poly.entity_id
_entity_poly.type
_entity_poly.pdbx_seq_one_letter_code
_entity_poly.pdbx_strand_id
1 'polypeptide(L)'
;MKKQYDEMFKKQCIELVVKEGGTISSIQREFDLGNGTLNAWIKKYSSPFFDDEVSDMKELRSLRSEILSLKKEATFFASNQN
;
A
#
# COMPACT_ATOMS: atom_id res chain seq x y z
N MET A 1 -19.90 -6.58 17.36
CA MET A 1 -19.24 -6.98 16.10
C MET A 1 -17.90 -6.26 16.00
N LYS A 2 -16.80 -6.96 15.69
CA LYS A 2 -15.54 -6.28 15.36
C LYS A 2 -15.67 -5.73 13.93
N LYS A 3 -15.55 -4.41 13.75
CA LYS A 3 -15.37 -3.83 12.41
C LYS A 3 -14.08 -4.43 11.84
N GLN A 4 -14.20 -5.27 10.80
CA GLN A 4 -13.04 -5.74 10.06
C GLN A 4 -12.71 -4.69 9.01
N TYR A 5 -11.50 -4.16 9.09
CA TYR A 5 -10.97 -3.24 8.10
C TYR A 5 -10.07 -4.03 7.15
N ASP A 6 -10.22 -3.76 5.86
CA ASP A 6 -9.36 -4.33 4.82
C ASP A 6 -7.90 -3.92 5.04
N GLU A 7 -6.96 -4.80 4.69
CA GLU A 7 -5.54 -4.53 4.84
C GLU A 7 -5.07 -3.40 3.94
N MET A 8 -5.62 -3.30 2.71
CA MET A 8 -5.33 -2.15 1.84
C MET A 8 -5.71 -0.83 2.50
N PHE A 9 -6.88 -0.79 3.14
CA PHE A 9 -7.37 0.39 3.82
C PHE A 9 -6.51 0.77 5.05
N LYS A 10 -6.06 -0.23 5.83
CA LYS A 10 -5.11 0.00 6.93
C LYS A 10 -3.80 0.60 6.44
N LYS A 11 -3.24 0.03 5.36
CA LYS A 11 -1.97 0.50 4.76
C LYS A 11 -2.11 1.94 4.25
N GLN A 12 -3.20 2.27 3.57
CA GLN A 12 -3.47 3.63 3.09
C GLN A 12 -3.54 4.66 4.24
N CYS A 13 -4.23 4.34 5.34
CA CYS A 13 -4.32 5.23 6.50
C CYS A 13 -2.94 5.50 7.14
N ILE A 14 -2.08 4.48 7.21
CA ILE A 14 -0.73 4.61 7.76
C ILE A 14 0.14 5.44 6.81
N GLU A 15 0.01 5.21 5.51
CA GLU A 15 0.75 5.94 4.48
C GLU A 15 0.42 7.43 4.50
N LEU A 16 -0.84 7.82 4.71
CA LEU A 16 -1.24 9.22 4.89
C LEU A 16 -0.59 9.87 6.12
N VAL A 17 -0.50 9.14 7.24
CA VAL A 17 0.17 9.66 8.45
C VAL A 17 1.68 9.82 8.24
N VAL A 18 2.32 8.84 7.61
CA VAL A 18 3.79 8.78 7.46
C VAL A 18 4.29 9.67 6.31
N LYS A 19 3.60 9.68 5.17
CA LYS A 19 4.03 10.42 3.96
C LYS A 19 3.47 11.83 3.89
N GLU A 20 2.20 12.03 4.21
CA GLU A 20 1.56 13.35 4.09
C GLU A 20 1.66 14.17 5.39
N GLY A 21 2.21 13.60 6.46
CA GLY A 21 2.37 14.29 7.74
C GLY A 21 1.05 14.55 8.47
N GLY A 22 -0.02 13.87 8.08
CA GLY A 22 -1.32 13.97 8.73
C GLY A 22 -1.25 13.49 10.17
N THR A 23 -1.85 14.24 11.10
CA THR A 23 -1.95 13.77 12.49
C THR A 23 -2.91 12.60 12.59
N ILE A 24 -2.61 11.63 13.47
CA ILE A 24 -3.44 10.45 13.72
C ILE A 24 -4.91 10.86 13.95
N SER A 25 -5.14 11.91 14.74
CA SER A 25 -6.49 12.40 15.03
C SER A 25 -7.23 13.02 13.84
N SER A 26 -6.50 13.57 12.85
CA SER A 26 -7.10 14.10 11.63
C SER A 26 -7.61 12.96 10.76
N ILE A 27 -6.74 11.98 10.47
CA ILE A 27 -7.08 10.79 9.68
C ILE A 27 -8.19 9.99 10.36
N GLN A 28 -8.17 9.87 11.69
CA GLN A 28 -9.24 9.20 12.42
C GLN A 28 -10.60 9.88 12.25
N ARG A 29 -10.63 11.22 12.24
CA ARG A 29 -11.87 11.98 12.00
C ARG A 29 -12.33 11.89 10.55
N GLU A 30 -11.39 11.93 9.61
CA GLU A 30 -11.66 11.87 8.18
C GLU A 30 -12.26 10.52 7.76
N PHE A 31 -11.77 9.43 8.34
CA PHE A 31 -12.21 8.06 8.03
C PHE A 31 -13.14 7.43 9.08
N ASP A 32 -13.66 8.23 10.03
CA ASP A 32 -14.51 7.77 11.15
C ASP A 32 -13.95 6.53 11.88
N LEU A 33 -12.64 6.57 12.17
CA LEU A 33 -11.94 5.50 12.87
C LEU A 33 -12.02 5.71 14.38
N GLY A 34 -12.28 4.62 15.10
CA GLY A 34 -12.30 4.64 16.55
C GLY A 34 -10.98 5.15 17.15
N ASN A 35 -11.08 5.90 18.25
CA ASN A 35 -9.93 6.40 19.00
C ASN A 35 -8.99 5.24 19.37
N GLY A 36 -7.72 5.33 18.95
CA GLY A 36 -6.70 4.29 19.18
C GLY A 36 -6.58 3.22 18.08
N THR A 37 -7.53 3.12 17.14
CA THR A 37 -7.48 2.15 16.04
C THR A 37 -6.25 2.34 15.16
N LEU A 38 -6.07 3.59 14.67
CA LEU A 38 -4.95 3.93 13.80
C LEU A 38 -3.61 3.84 14.53
N ASN A 39 -3.58 4.21 15.82
CA ASN A 39 -2.39 4.05 16.67
C ASN A 39 -1.98 2.58 16.83
N ALA A 40 -2.96 1.68 17.01
CA ALA A 40 -2.70 0.25 17.09
C ALA A 40 -2.16 -0.30 15.76
N TRP A 41 -2.66 0.19 14.62
CA TRP A 41 -2.11 -0.18 13.31
C TRP A 41 -0.69 0.34 13.13
N ILE A 42 -0.44 1.63 13.38
CA ILE A 42 0.92 2.19 13.27
C ILE A 42 1.89 1.40 14.12
N LYS A 43 1.56 1.06 15.38
CA LYS A 43 2.42 0.20 16.21
C LYS A 43 2.62 -1.20 15.65
N LYS A 44 1.57 -1.80 15.06
CA LYS A 44 1.65 -3.13 14.44
C LYS A 44 2.54 -3.13 13.21
N TYR A 45 2.39 -2.13 12.33
CA TYR A 45 3.10 -2.02 11.05
C TYR A 45 4.47 -1.33 11.17
N SER A 46 4.73 -0.57 12.24
CA SER A 46 6.05 0.00 12.58
C SER A 46 6.96 -1.01 13.29
N SER A 47 6.46 -2.19 13.63
CA SER A 47 7.30 -3.27 14.14
C SER A 47 8.21 -3.76 13.00
N PRO A 48 9.51 -3.98 13.25
CA PRO A 48 10.49 -4.36 12.22
C PRO A 48 10.16 -5.66 11.47
N PHE A 49 9.19 -6.44 11.96
CA PHE A 49 8.66 -7.62 11.27
C PHE A 49 7.75 -7.32 10.07
N PHE A 50 7.24 -6.08 9.92
CA PHE A 50 6.33 -5.72 8.82
C PHE A 50 7.02 -4.99 7.66
N ASP A 51 8.28 -4.57 7.83
CA ASP A 51 9.04 -3.81 6.81
C ASP A 51 9.30 -4.67 5.56
N ASP A 52 9.51 -5.98 5.74
CA ASP A 52 9.61 -6.95 4.64
C ASP A 52 8.35 -6.95 3.78
N GLU A 53 7.15 -6.92 4.37
CA GLU A 53 5.90 -7.05 3.61
C GLU A 53 5.54 -5.79 2.80
N VAL A 54 5.98 -4.61 3.26
CA VAL A 54 5.80 -3.33 2.55
C VAL A 54 6.87 -3.16 1.47
N SER A 55 8.11 -3.59 1.74
CA SER A 55 9.16 -3.73 0.74
C SER A 55 8.73 -4.66 -0.39
N ASP A 56 8.21 -5.84 -0.04
CA ASP A 56 7.71 -6.86 -0.96
C ASP A 56 6.58 -6.30 -1.85
N MET A 57 5.65 -5.52 -1.28
CA MET A 57 4.58 -4.90 -2.09
C MET A 57 5.10 -3.87 -3.09
N LYS A 58 6.15 -3.11 -2.73
CA LYS A 58 6.76 -2.12 -3.63
C LYS A 58 7.58 -2.79 -4.73
N GLU A 59 8.29 -3.86 -4.40
CA GLU A 59 8.98 -4.70 -5.38
C GLU A 59 7.99 -5.39 -6.32
N LEU A 60 6.91 -5.98 -5.79
CA LEU A 60 5.88 -6.64 -6.58
C LEU A 60 5.19 -5.68 -7.57
N ARG A 61 4.96 -4.42 -7.16
CA ARG A 61 4.41 -3.38 -8.05
C ARG A 61 5.39 -2.99 -9.16
N SER A 62 6.67 -2.89 -8.83
CA SER A 62 7.72 -2.58 -9.80
C SER A 62 7.89 -3.71 -10.82
N LEU A 63 7.98 -4.95 -10.35
CA LEU A 63 8.07 -6.16 -11.19
C LEU A 63 6.86 -6.32 -12.12
N ARG A 64 5.64 -6.07 -11.63
CA ARG A 64 4.43 -6.11 -12.49
C ARG A 64 4.46 -5.05 -13.59
N SER A 65 4.99 -3.87 -13.30
CA SER A 65 5.09 -2.77 -14.28
C SER A 65 6.13 -3.12 -15.35
N GLU A 66 7.25 -3.70 -14.95
CA GLU A 66 8.31 -4.14 -15.87
C GLU A 66 7.84 -5.26 -16.81
N ILE A 67 7.12 -6.27 -16.29
CA ILE A 67 6.50 -7.33 -17.11
C ILE A 67 5.53 -6.73 -18.14
N LEU A 68 4.76 -5.71 -17.76
CA LEU A 68 3.82 -5.04 -18.66
C LEU A 68 4.54 -4.32 -19.79
N SER A 69 5.62 -3.60 -19.49
CA SER A 69 6.45 -2.92 -20.49
C SER A 69 7.09 -3.92 -21.45
N LEU A 70 7.71 -4.98 -20.94
CA LEU A 70 8.35 -6.02 -21.74
C LEU A 70 7.35 -6.76 -22.64
N LYS A 71 6.14 -7.05 -22.14
CA LYS A 71 5.07 -7.65 -22.97
C LYS A 71 4.64 -6.74 -24.11
N LYS A 72 4.55 -5.42 -23.86
CA LYS A 72 4.16 -4.44 -24.87
C LYS A 72 5.24 -4.29 -25.96
N GLU A 73 6.51 -4.37 -25.57
CA GLU A 73 7.62 -4.39 -26.52
C GLU A 73 7.60 -5.69 -27.36
N ALA A 74 7.41 -6.85 -26.73
CA ALA A 74 7.33 -8.12 -27.43
C ALA A 74 6.19 -8.17 -28.45
N THR A 75 5.01 -7.63 -28.13
CA THR A 75 3.89 -7.57 -29.08
C THR A 75 4.14 -6.58 -30.22
N PHE A 76 4.84 -5.47 -29.95
CA PHE A 76 5.25 -4.50 -30.97
C PHE A 76 6.23 -5.14 -31.97
N PHE A 77 7.26 -5.83 -31.49
CA PHE A 77 8.22 -6.52 -32.36
C PHE A 77 7.60 -7.68 -33.14
N ALA A 78 6.69 -8.46 -32.52
CA ALA A 78 6.00 -9.55 -33.19
C ALA A 78 5.02 -9.07 -34.29
N SER A 79 4.43 -7.88 -34.12
CA SER A 79 3.51 -7.29 -35.11
C SER A 79 4.25 -6.60 -36.27
N ASN A 80 5.53 -6.23 -36.10
CA ASN A 80 6.34 -5.54 -37.10
C ASN A 80 7.24 -6.49 -37.92
N GLN A 81 7.06 -7.81 -37.79
CA GLN A 81 7.74 -8.84 -38.59
C GLN A 81 6.80 -9.61 -39.56
N ASN A 82 5.57 -9.13 -39.79
CA ASN A 82 4.67 -9.63 -40.85
C ASN A 82 4.53 -8.62 -41.99
#